data_AF-A0A2R6HMP4-F1
#
_entry.id   AF-A0A2R6HMP4-F1
#
_cell.length_a   1.000
_cell.length_b   1.000
_cell.length_c   1.000
_cell.angle_alpha   90.00
_cell.angle_beta   90.00
_cell.angle_gamma   90.00
#
_symmetry.space_group_name_H-M   'P 1'
#
loop_
_entity.id
_entity.type
_entity.pdbx_description
1 polymer ?
#
loop_
_entity_poly.entity_id
_entity_poly.type
_entity_poly.pdbx_seq_one_letter_code
_entity_poly.pdbx_strand_id
1 'polypeptide(L)'
;MMDRSWFARVRELGLRLFFGDRIGLVVFLGTLTLFVTVWRTAFLINDSYTIANGLYAVAHGDISMTVAEHGSLRSPGTNLYDGQAFSRNYGVIVLSLPFLYGFRALAAVADLRIAIIALWSLLLFGTITLAGRLLGRRRLGVFGGSIAVVALFALNVALAQPLAEVSYYLLALQALHMTVAAFTGVFAYRLLAQQCGRRLGVLTALLVVTATPLAFWASVPKRHVVTAAVALGVALSLAYSRADEHPWSFEARALGYVQIGLLAWIHAPEALVLFVAFVLVDVPTAPRNDRRALGLLGLTFLISLVPLLVTNTLISGSPFTPPRMLRSVSSGADLAIGGDSGGNGGGGGTGGTSGSGDSGGSIPLFVLFGLSLLRSALEPVGKFVDLLSGGAMSAIEQPEELYRSLIRSGHVDSVARRAEDSAATNLSLLESAPILAGVLAAIPALRSATPRSLYRDIRPADLFLLLFVLLFSLVYISALPVHAQVTVRYLFPLGPLGICLLVRLPTVRDALEAHWRTTLWSATGGILVGGQLVLVALIVLDTGRGEAFQFHALLALALAVLLALWSLVGSIPEQGDRIGATLLGLAAGSTSIFLLFVTVEYFGLGGAHALPMMRVLADLLPLH
;
A
#
# COMPACT_ATOMS: atom_id res chain seq x y z
N MET A 1 36.28 -18.95 18.37
CA MET A 1 35.13 -18.82 19.31
C MET A 1 34.42 -17.45 19.25
N MET A 2 34.98 -16.45 18.54
CA MET A 2 34.43 -15.09 18.39
C MET A 2 33.29 -14.94 17.35
N ASP A 3 32.92 -16.01 16.66
CA ASP A 3 32.08 -15.91 15.45
C ASP A 3 30.58 -16.16 15.72
N ARG A 4 30.24 -17.20 16.50
CA ARG A 4 28.84 -17.59 16.76
C ARG A 4 28.06 -16.59 17.62
N SER A 5 28.73 -15.93 18.57
CA SER A 5 28.09 -14.96 19.48
C SER A 5 27.86 -13.60 18.81
N TRP A 6 28.66 -13.24 17.81
CA TRP A 6 28.44 -12.06 16.99
C TRP A 6 27.25 -12.26 16.05
N PHE A 7 27.23 -13.36 15.28
CA PHE A 7 26.10 -13.68 14.40
C PHE A 7 24.77 -13.80 15.16
N ALA A 8 24.78 -14.39 16.36
CA ALA A 8 23.58 -14.46 17.20
C ALA A 8 23.07 -13.07 17.60
N ARG A 9 23.97 -12.16 17.97
CA ARG A 9 23.63 -10.77 18.33
C ARG A 9 23.13 -9.97 17.14
N VAL A 10 23.79 -10.05 15.99
CA VAL A 10 23.35 -9.37 14.75
C VAL A 10 21.97 -9.86 14.33
N ARG A 11 21.75 -11.17 14.37
CA ARG A 11 20.44 -11.77 14.05
C ARG A 11 19.35 -11.30 15.01
N GLU A 12 19.65 -11.26 16.30
CA GLU A 12 18.70 -10.78 17.30
C GLU A 12 18.38 -9.29 17.14
N LEU A 13 19.40 -8.48 16.85
CA LEU A 13 19.22 -7.05 16.58
C LEU A 13 18.40 -6.81 15.31
N GLY A 14 18.68 -7.53 14.22
CA GLY A 14 17.89 -7.46 13.00
C GLY A 14 16.44 -7.90 13.23
N LEU A 15 16.22 -8.98 13.98
CA LEU A 15 14.88 -9.44 14.32
C LEU A 15 14.10 -8.39 15.11
N ARG A 16 14.71 -7.78 16.12
CA ARG A 16 14.09 -6.71 16.91
C ARG A 16 13.84 -5.45 16.10
N LEU A 17 14.78 -5.06 15.23
CA LEU A 17 14.69 -3.84 14.44
C LEU A 17 13.58 -3.92 13.38
N PHE A 18 13.58 -4.97 12.57
CA PHE A 18 12.64 -5.10 11.45
C PHE A 18 11.28 -5.67 11.89
N PHE A 19 11.30 -6.73 12.70
CA PHE A 19 10.11 -7.51 13.01
C PHE A 19 9.58 -7.26 14.44
N GLY A 20 10.35 -6.62 15.31
CA GLY A 20 10.04 -6.45 16.73
C GLY A 20 10.28 -7.73 17.53
N ASP A 21 9.67 -8.82 17.11
CA ASP A 21 9.83 -10.13 17.72
C ASP A 21 9.64 -11.28 16.70
N ARG A 22 9.59 -12.52 17.20
CA ARG A 22 9.37 -13.71 16.36
C ARG A 22 7.96 -13.79 15.78
N ILE A 23 6.96 -13.16 16.41
CA ILE A 23 5.60 -13.11 15.87
C ILE A 23 5.58 -12.21 14.65
N GLY A 24 6.20 -11.03 14.72
CA GLY A 24 6.35 -10.15 13.56
C GLY A 24 7.07 -10.82 12.38
N LEU A 25 8.05 -11.68 12.66
CA LEU A 25 8.72 -12.47 11.62
C LEU A 25 7.77 -13.51 10.99
N VAL A 26 6.93 -14.18 11.80
CA VAL A 26 5.90 -15.10 11.28
C VAL A 26 4.86 -14.37 10.46
N VAL A 27 4.43 -13.18 10.88
CA VAL A 27 3.54 -12.32 10.10
C VAL A 27 4.18 -12.01 8.75
N PHE A 28 5.43 -11.53 8.74
CA PHE A 28 6.15 -11.22 7.49
C PHE A 28 6.24 -12.42 6.54
N LEU A 29 6.72 -13.57 7.04
CA LEU A 29 6.92 -14.76 6.22
C LEU A 29 5.58 -15.35 5.75
N GLY A 30 4.55 -15.37 6.60
CA GLY A 30 3.22 -15.84 6.24
C GLY A 30 2.56 -14.95 5.18
N THR A 31 2.68 -13.63 5.33
CA THR A 31 2.18 -12.66 4.35
C THR A 31 2.93 -12.79 3.02
N LEU A 32 4.25 -12.93 3.03
CA LEU A 32 5.03 -13.12 1.81
C LEU A 32 4.72 -14.47 1.14
N THR A 33 4.51 -15.53 1.93
CA THR A 33 4.07 -16.84 1.43
C THR A 33 2.73 -16.70 0.73
N LEU A 34 1.76 -16.00 1.32
CA LEU A 34 0.47 -15.71 0.70
C LEU A 34 0.64 -14.96 -0.63
N PHE A 35 1.44 -13.88 -0.65
CA PHE A 35 1.64 -13.09 -1.86
C PHE A 35 2.25 -13.90 -3.01
N VAL A 36 3.25 -14.72 -2.70
CA VAL A 36 3.88 -15.60 -3.69
C VAL A 36 2.91 -16.70 -4.15
N THR A 37 2.04 -17.20 -3.26
CA THR A 37 0.95 -18.12 -3.64
C THR A 37 0.03 -17.49 -4.68
N VAL A 38 -0.36 -16.22 -4.49
CA VAL A 38 -1.27 -15.51 -5.42
C VAL A 38 -0.51 -14.70 -6.49
N TRP A 39 0.78 -14.96 -6.69
CA TRP A 39 1.62 -14.13 -7.54
C TRP A 39 1.36 -14.40 -9.02
N ARG A 40 0.95 -13.35 -9.72
CA ARG A 40 0.81 -13.29 -11.18
C ARG A 40 2.01 -12.57 -11.78
N THR A 41 2.69 -13.20 -12.74
CA THR A 41 3.94 -12.74 -13.34
C THR A 41 3.74 -12.00 -14.67
N ALA A 42 2.50 -11.59 -14.98
CA ALA A 42 2.17 -10.80 -16.17
C ALA A 42 1.87 -9.35 -15.83
N PHE A 43 1.89 -8.48 -16.84
CA PHE A 43 1.51 -7.07 -16.71
C PHE A 43 -0.02 -6.95 -16.60
N LEU A 44 -0.53 -6.62 -15.41
CA LEU A 44 -1.96 -6.38 -15.20
C LEU A 44 -2.43 -5.02 -15.71
N ILE A 45 -1.53 -4.03 -15.76
CA ILE A 45 -1.87 -2.63 -16.04
C ILE A 45 -0.76 -2.02 -16.89
N ASN A 46 -1.13 -1.43 -18.03
CA ASN A 46 -0.22 -0.87 -19.03
C ASN A 46 0.71 0.22 -18.48
N ASP A 47 0.27 1.01 -17.50
CA ASP A 47 1.10 1.96 -16.74
C ASP A 47 2.39 1.39 -16.15
N SER A 48 2.43 0.06 -15.95
CA SER A 48 3.57 -0.64 -15.34
C SER A 48 4.71 -0.81 -16.35
N TYR A 49 4.43 -0.71 -17.66
CA TYR A 49 5.44 -0.72 -18.72
C TYR A 49 6.45 0.42 -18.53
N THR A 50 5.99 1.63 -18.19
CA THR A 50 6.87 2.78 -17.94
C THR A 50 7.90 2.50 -16.82
N ILE A 51 7.49 1.86 -15.72
CA ILE A 51 8.40 1.57 -14.59
C ILE A 51 9.35 0.42 -14.96
N ALA A 52 8.86 -0.60 -15.67
CA ALA A 52 9.69 -1.70 -16.13
C ALA A 52 10.74 -1.26 -17.17
N ASN A 53 10.38 -0.42 -18.13
CA ASN A 53 11.33 0.22 -19.07
C ASN A 53 12.32 1.15 -18.34
N GLY A 54 11.87 1.84 -17.29
CA GLY A 54 12.76 2.63 -16.44
C GLY A 54 13.79 1.76 -15.72
N LEU A 55 13.41 0.60 -15.21
CA LEU A 55 14.34 -0.36 -14.62
C LEU A 55 15.28 -0.97 -15.66
N TYR A 56 14.79 -1.23 -16.87
CA TYR A 56 15.62 -1.64 -17.99
C TYR A 56 16.70 -0.60 -18.29
N ALA A 57 16.33 0.67 -18.43
CA ALA A 57 17.27 1.76 -18.70
C ALA A 57 18.34 1.87 -17.61
N VAL A 58 17.92 1.94 -16.34
CA VAL A 58 18.84 2.09 -15.19
C VAL A 58 19.78 0.89 -15.06
N ALA A 59 19.27 -0.33 -15.30
CA ALA A 59 20.11 -1.53 -15.27
C ALA A 59 21.18 -1.56 -16.37
N HIS A 60 21.02 -0.77 -17.43
CA HIS A 60 21.98 -0.60 -18.53
C HIS A 60 22.77 0.73 -18.44
N GLY A 61 22.65 1.46 -17.32
CA GLY A 61 23.42 2.68 -17.07
C GLY A 61 22.82 3.96 -17.63
N ASP A 62 21.57 3.93 -18.11
CA ASP A 62 20.85 5.11 -18.61
C ASP A 62 19.71 5.50 -17.66
N ILE A 63 19.45 6.80 -17.51
CA ILE A 63 18.29 7.30 -16.75
C ILE A 63 17.09 7.57 -17.67
N SER A 64 17.35 7.82 -18.95
CA SER A 64 16.35 8.01 -19.99
C SER A 64 15.94 6.67 -20.60
N MET A 65 14.67 6.54 -20.98
CA MET A 65 14.15 5.34 -21.65
C MET A 65 14.32 5.52 -23.16
N THR A 66 15.38 4.94 -23.70
CA THR A 66 15.70 4.96 -25.13
C THR A 66 15.19 3.71 -25.87
N VAL A 67 15.01 2.60 -25.15
CA VAL A 67 14.58 1.31 -25.70
C VAL A 67 13.21 0.92 -25.14
N ALA A 68 12.29 0.56 -26.04
CA ALA A 68 10.94 0.09 -25.73
C ALA A 68 10.91 -1.42 -25.44
N GLU A 69 11.61 -1.86 -24.38
CA GLU A 69 11.68 -3.28 -24.01
C GLU A 69 10.29 -3.87 -23.69
N HIS A 70 9.43 -3.07 -23.07
CA HIS A 70 8.07 -3.46 -22.69
C HIS A 70 7.06 -2.44 -23.18
N GLY A 71 6.14 -2.87 -24.06
CA GLY A 71 5.08 -2.00 -24.57
C GLY A 71 5.61 -0.70 -25.19
N SER A 72 4.83 0.37 -25.12
CA SER A 72 5.21 1.67 -25.68
C SER A 72 6.00 2.52 -24.70
N LEU A 73 7.01 3.26 -25.16
CA LEU A 73 7.66 4.30 -24.35
C LEU A 73 6.70 5.44 -23.98
N ARG A 74 5.60 5.60 -24.72
CA ARG A 74 4.53 6.57 -24.45
C ARG A 74 3.40 5.98 -23.61
N SER A 75 3.66 4.93 -22.82
CA SER A 75 2.68 4.42 -21.86
C SER A 75 2.32 5.46 -20.78
N PRO A 76 1.13 5.34 -20.17
CA PRO A 76 0.69 6.27 -19.14
C PRO A 76 1.68 6.36 -17.95
N GLY A 77 2.05 7.59 -17.62
CA GLY A 77 3.03 7.89 -16.57
C GLY A 77 4.47 8.13 -17.05
N THR A 78 4.75 8.00 -18.36
CA THR A 78 5.99 8.52 -18.95
C THR A 78 5.99 10.06 -18.92
N ASN A 79 7.13 10.64 -18.54
CA ASN A 79 7.38 12.08 -18.60
C ASN A 79 8.27 12.38 -19.80
N LEU A 80 7.95 13.43 -20.57
CA LEU A 80 8.75 13.86 -21.70
C LEU A 80 9.48 15.16 -21.36
N TYR A 81 10.79 15.18 -21.59
CA TYR A 81 11.64 16.36 -21.38
C TYR A 81 12.77 16.38 -22.39
N ASP A 82 12.92 17.53 -23.06
CA ASP A 82 13.91 17.74 -24.13
C ASP A 82 13.94 16.62 -25.19
N GLY A 83 12.75 16.16 -25.60
CA GLY A 83 12.59 15.07 -26.57
C GLY A 83 12.86 13.67 -26.04
N GLN A 84 13.37 13.52 -24.81
CA GLN A 84 13.63 12.24 -24.16
C GLN A 84 12.46 11.77 -23.31
N ALA A 85 12.33 10.45 -23.17
CA ALA A 85 11.32 9.81 -22.34
C ALA A 85 11.93 9.38 -21.01
N PHE A 86 11.33 9.80 -19.90
CA PHE A 86 11.73 9.43 -18.56
C PHE A 86 10.65 8.63 -17.86
N SER A 87 11.10 7.71 -17.01
CA SER A 87 10.20 6.94 -16.18
C SER A 87 9.64 7.80 -15.03
N ARG A 88 8.95 7.15 -14.09
CA ARG A 88 8.49 7.72 -12.83
C ARG A 88 8.83 6.77 -11.69
N ASN A 89 8.81 7.29 -10.47
CA ASN A 89 9.06 6.53 -9.24
C ASN A 89 10.45 5.87 -9.22
N TYR A 90 11.50 6.64 -9.56
CA TYR A 90 12.88 6.14 -9.60
C TYR A 90 13.35 5.52 -8.29
N GLY A 91 12.83 5.93 -7.13
CA GLY A 91 13.12 5.23 -5.87
C GLY A 91 12.77 3.74 -5.91
N VAL A 92 11.60 3.37 -6.46
CA VAL A 92 11.21 1.96 -6.62
C VAL A 92 12.08 1.25 -7.66
N ILE A 93 12.46 1.95 -8.74
CA ILE A 93 13.33 1.41 -9.78
C ILE A 93 14.69 1.03 -9.18
N VAL A 94 15.36 1.97 -8.53
CA VAL A 94 16.69 1.74 -7.94
C VAL A 94 16.64 0.68 -6.84
N LEU A 95 15.61 0.72 -5.98
CA LEU A 95 15.41 -0.29 -4.93
C LEU A 95 15.10 -1.70 -5.48
N SER A 96 14.71 -1.82 -6.75
CA SER A 96 14.45 -3.12 -7.40
C SER A 96 15.71 -3.75 -8.01
N LEU A 97 16.81 -3.00 -8.19
CA LEU A 97 18.06 -3.52 -8.76
C LEU A 97 18.62 -4.74 -8.01
N PRO A 98 18.66 -4.78 -6.66
CA PRO A 98 19.13 -5.97 -5.94
C PRO A 98 18.30 -7.22 -6.26
N PHE A 99 16.98 -7.06 -6.42
CA PHE A 99 16.09 -8.17 -6.80
C PHE A 99 16.34 -8.61 -8.24
N LEU A 100 16.56 -7.67 -9.17
CA LEU A 100 16.89 -7.95 -10.56
C LEU A 100 18.16 -8.79 -10.68
N TYR A 101 19.24 -8.36 -10.05
CA TYR A 101 20.49 -9.10 -10.06
C TYR A 101 20.38 -10.43 -9.31
N GLY A 102 19.58 -10.48 -8.24
CA GLY A 102 19.25 -11.72 -7.54
C GLY A 102 18.57 -12.74 -8.45
N PHE A 103 17.55 -12.35 -9.21
CA PHE A 103 16.87 -13.24 -10.15
C PHE A 103 17.79 -13.67 -11.30
N ARG A 104 18.62 -12.77 -11.83
CA ARG A 104 19.62 -13.12 -12.85
C ARG A 104 20.65 -14.11 -12.33
N ALA A 105 21.14 -13.91 -11.11
CA ALA A 105 22.08 -14.83 -10.47
C ALA A 105 21.45 -16.21 -10.22
N LEU A 106 20.19 -16.26 -9.78
CA LEU A 106 19.45 -17.51 -9.64
C LEU A 106 19.26 -18.22 -10.99
N ALA A 107 18.86 -17.49 -12.02
CA ALA A 107 18.67 -18.02 -13.37
C ALA A 107 19.97 -18.53 -14.00
N ALA A 108 21.13 -18.01 -13.58
CA ALA A 108 22.44 -18.48 -14.03
C ALA A 108 22.82 -19.86 -13.47
N VAL A 109 22.23 -20.28 -12.35
CA VAL A 109 22.60 -21.54 -11.65
C VAL A 109 21.46 -22.56 -11.57
N ALA A 110 20.22 -22.14 -11.79
CA ALA A 110 19.04 -22.98 -11.71
C ALA A 110 17.96 -22.50 -12.68
N ASP A 111 17.07 -23.40 -13.09
CA ASP A 111 15.85 -23.00 -13.77
C ASP A 111 15.03 -22.09 -12.83
N LEU A 112 14.78 -20.86 -13.28
CA LEU A 112 14.13 -19.82 -12.48
C LEU A 112 12.77 -20.29 -11.93
N ARG A 113 12.04 -21.15 -12.66
CA ARG A 113 10.76 -21.72 -12.23
C ARG A 113 10.93 -22.55 -10.97
N ILE A 114 11.87 -23.49 -11.04
CA ILE A 114 12.16 -24.40 -9.94
C ILE A 114 12.72 -23.62 -8.75
N ALA A 115 13.55 -22.60 -9.02
CA ALA A 115 14.05 -21.69 -7.99
C ALA A 115 12.93 -20.93 -7.28
N ILE A 116 11.94 -20.38 -8.01
CA ILE A 116 10.77 -19.69 -7.42
C ILE A 116 9.94 -20.67 -6.57
N ILE A 117 9.67 -21.88 -7.07
CA ILE A 117 8.94 -22.93 -6.32
C ILE A 117 9.70 -23.32 -5.05
N ALA A 118 11.03 -23.45 -5.13
CA ALA A 118 11.88 -23.76 -3.98
C ALA A 118 11.87 -22.61 -2.95
N LEU A 119 12.00 -21.36 -3.39
CA LEU A 119 11.96 -20.20 -2.51
C LEU A 119 10.61 -20.08 -1.80
N TRP A 120 9.50 -20.27 -2.51
CA TRP A 120 8.17 -20.32 -1.90
C TRP A 120 8.05 -21.44 -0.87
N SER A 121 8.53 -22.64 -1.20
CA SER A 121 8.52 -23.80 -0.30
C SER A 121 9.33 -23.54 0.97
N LEU A 122 10.48 -22.87 0.85
CA LEU A 122 11.30 -22.46 2.00
C LEU A 122 10.61 -21.39 2.85
N LEU A 123 9.92 -20.42 2.24
CA LEU A 123 9.11 -19.43 2.95
C LEU A 123 7.97 -20.09 3.73
N LEU A 124 7.25 -21.02 3.09
CA LEU A 124 6.18 -21.79 3.72
C LEU A 124 6.71 -22.63 4.89
N PHE A 125 7.83 -23.34 4.69
CA PHE A 125 8.47 -24.11 5.74
C PHE A 125 8.95 -23.25 6.91
N GLY A 126 9.60 -22.11 6.62
CA GLY A 126 10.02 -21.13 7.62
C GLY A 126 8.82 -20.64 8.45
N THR A 127 7.71 -20.33 7.79
CA THR A 127 6.46 -19.90 8.43
C THR A 127 5.91 -20.99 9.35
N ILE A 128 5.71 -22.22 8.85
CA ILE A 128 5.11 -23.33 9.62
C ILE A 128 6.00 -23.70 10.81
N THR A 129 7.32 -23.77 10.61
CA THR A 129 8.24 -24.15 11.68
C THR A 129 8.32 -23.10 12.79
N LEU A 130 8.33 -21.80 12.43
CA LEU A 130 8.34 -20.72 13.41
C LEU A 130 7.00 -20.64 14.14
N ALA A 131 5.87 -20.71 13.42
CA ALA A 131 4.54 -20.76 14.04
C ALA A 131 4.41 -21.96 14.98
N GLY A 132 4.84 -23.15 14.55
CA GLY A 132 4.84 -24.36 15.38
C GLY A 132 5.68 -24.22 16.65
N ARG A 133 6.80 -23.50 16.61
CA ARG A 133 7.59 -23.18 17.83
C ARG A 133 6.84 -22.23 18.75
N LEU A 134 6.21 -21.19 18.22
CA LEU A 134 5.46 -20.20 19.00
C LEU A 134 4.21 -20.81 19.65
N LEU A 135 3.59 -21.80 19.00
CA LEU A 135 2.42 -22.52 19.51
C LEU A 135 2.77 -23.70 20.42
N GLY A 136 4.04 -23.90 20.78
CA GLY A 136 4.49 -25.05 21.59
C GLY A 136 4.43 -26.41 20.88
N ARG A 137 4.14 -26.43 19.57
CA ARG A 137 3.98 -27.64 18.73
C ARG A 137 5.20 -27.84 17.81
N ARG A 138 6.41 -27.67 18.33
CA ARG A 138 7.67 -27.68 17.55
C ARG A 138 7.82 -28.93 16.69
N ARG A 139 7.53 -30.12 17.22
CA ARG A 139 7.66 -31.39 16.48
C ARG A 139 6.71 -31.44 15.29
N LEU A 140 5.44 -31.10 15.50
CA LEU A 140 4.44 -31.06 14.42
C LEU A 140 4.82 -30.03 13.34
N GLY A 141 5.24 -28.83 13.75
CA GLY A 141 5.65 -27.79 12.82
C GLY A 141 6.88 -28.18 11.98
N VAL A 142 7.84 -28.90 12.55
CA VAL A 142 9.03 -29.35 11.82
C VAL A 142 8.72 -30.58 10.98
N PHE A 143 8.27 -31.69 11.57
CA PHE A 143 8.07 -32.94 10.84
C PHE A 143 6.86 -32.87 9.89
N GLY A 144 5.70 -32.48 10.41
CA GLY A 144 4.49 -32.33 9.61
C GLY A 144 4.64 -31.23 8.54
N GLY A 145 5.25 -30.10 8.92
CA GLY A 145 5.58 -29.03 7.97
C GLY A 145 6.54 -29.47 6.87
N SER A 146 7.58 -30.27 7.20
CA SER A 146 8.52 -30.78 6.19
C SER A 146 7.82 -31.68 5.18
N ILE A 147 6.99 -32.62 5.65
CA ILE A 147 6.26 -33.55 4.78
C ILE A 147 5.33 -32.78 3.84
N ALA A 148 4.52 -31.85 4.38
CA ALA A 148 3.59 -31.06 3.58
C ALA A 148 4.31 -30.20 2.54
N VAL A 149 5.39 -29.52 2.93
CA VAL A 149 6.17 -28.66 2.02
C VAL A 149 6.86 -29.48 0.94
N VAL A 150 7.44 -30.64 1.26
CA VAL A 150 8.07 -31.51 0.25
C VAL A 150 7.04 -32.04 -0.74
N ALA A 151 5.85 -32.43 -0.28
CA ALA A 151 4.76 -32.84 -1.16
C ALA A 151 4.30 -31.71 -2.09
N LEU A 152 4.13 -30.49 -1.56
CA LEU A 152 3.75 -29.32 -2.36
C LEU A 152 4.86 -28.89 -3.34
N PHE A 153 6.12 -28.99 -2.94
CA PHE A 153 7.27 -28.75 -3.81
C PHE A 153 7.26 -29.76 -4.97
N ALA A 154 7.16 -31.05 -4.67
CA ALA A 154 7.12 -32.12 -5.67
C ALA A 154 5.94 -31.95 -6.63
N LEU A 155 4.75 -31.60 -6.12
CA LEU A 155 3.57 -31.31 -6.93
C LEU A 155 3.82 -30.15 -7.89
N ASN A 156 4.34 -29.02 -7.40
CA ASN A 156 4.60 -27.85 -8.26
C ASN A 156 5.68 -28.15 -9.30
N VAL A 157 6.73 -28.90 -8.95
CA VAL A 157 7.76 -29.31 -9.90
C VAL A 157 7.19 -30.23 -10.97
N ALA A 158 6.32 -31.18 -10.60
CA ALA A 158 5.67 -32.08 -11.54
C ALA A 158 4.74 -31.35 -12.52
N LEU A 159 4.11 -30.26 -12.07
CA LEU A 159 3.23 -29.41 -12.88
C LEU A 159 3.98 -28.30 -13.64
N ALA A 160 5.30 -28.17 -13.45
CA ALA A 160 6.06 -27.02 -13.95
C ALA A 160 6.18 -27.04 -15.48
N GLN A 161 5.42 -26.17 -16.13
CA GLN A 161 5.57 -25.84 -17.56
C GLN A 161 6.52 -24.65 -17.76
N PRO A 162 7.06 -24.43 -18.98
CA PRO A 162 7.83 -23.21 -19.28
C PRO A 162 7.06 -21.95 -18.88
N LEU A 163 7.73 -21.04 -18.18
CA LEU A 163 7.23 -19.68 -17.99
C LEU A 163 7.45 -19.01 -19.36
N ALA A 164 6.37 -18.72 -20.09
CA ALA A 164 6.45 -17.86 -21.26
C ALA A 164 7.20 -16.58 -20.89
N GLU A 165 8.13 -16.11 -21.73
CA GLU A 165 9.10 -15.02 -21.51
C GLU A 165 8.73 -14.01 -20.39
N VAL A 166 8.94 -14.40 -19.14
CA VAL A 166 8.65 -13.52 -18.00
C VAL A 166 9.83 -12.57 -17.84
N SER A 167 9.55 -11.28 -17.99
CA SER A 167 10.55 -10.23 -17.80
C SER A 167 11.14 -10.27 -16.38
N TYR A 168 12.48 -10.41 -16.29
CA TYR A 168 13.22 -10.25 -15.03
C TYR A 168 12.98 -8.88 -14.38
N TYR A 169 12.74 -7.84 -15.19
CA TYR A 169 12.47 -6.49 -14.72
C TYR A 169 11.13 -6.41 -13.99
N LEU A 170 10.10 -7.07 -14.54
CA LEU A 170 8.81 -7.17 -13.87
C LEU A 170 8.93 -7.97 -12.56
N LEU A 171 9.56 -9.15 -12.58
CA LEU A 171 9.74 -9.97 -11.39
C LEU A 171 10.46 -9.21 -10.26
N ALA A 172 11.51 -8.45 -10.60
CA ALA A 172 12.25 -7.64 -9.65
C ALA A 172 11.36 -6.57 -8.99
N LEU A 173 10.59 -5.84 -9.81
CA LEU A 173 9.62 -4.85 -9.31
C LEU A 173 8.58 -5.50 -8.40
N GLN A 174 8.02 -6.63 -8.80
CA GLN A 174 7.00 -7.34 -8.03
C GLN A 174 7.57 -7.87 -6.70
N ALA A 175 8.78 -8.42 -6.71
CA ALA A 175 9.44 -8.91 -5.49
C ALA A 175 9.72 -7.78 -4.48
N LEU A 176 10.15 -6.60 -4.95
CA LEU A 176 10.28 -5.42 -4.09
C LEU A 176 8.92 -5.05 -3.47
N HIS A 177 7.87 -4.94 -4.29
CA HIS A 177 6.54 -4.54 -3.79
C HIS A 177 5.95 -5.55 -2.83
N MET A 178 6.06 -6.86 -3.10
CA MET A 178 5.62 -7.91 -2.18
C MET A 178 6.37 -7.86 -0.84
N THR A 179 7.68 -7.57 -0.88
CA THR A 179 8.50 -7.43 0.32
C THR A 179 8.06 -6.22 1.15
N VAL A 180 7.88 -5.06 0.52
CA VAL A 180 7.40 -3.84 1.19
C VAL A 180 5.96 -4.03 1.71
N ALA A 181 5.08 -4.64 0.92
CA ALA A 181 3.71 -4.96 1.28
C ALA A 181 3.64 -5.87 2.52
N ALA A 182 4.56 -6.81 2.68
CA ALA A 182 4.58 -7.71 3.82
C ALA A 182 4.88 -6.95 5.12
N PHE A 183 5.66 -5.86 5.05
CA PHE A 183 5.89 -4.97 6.19
C PHE A 183 4.63 -4.20 6.62
N THR A 184 3.63 -4.00 5.76
CA THR A 184 2.34 -3.42 6.17
C THR A 184 1.70 -4.24 7.31
N GLY A 185 1.68 -5.57 7.19
CA GLY A 185 1.20 -6.46 8.26
C GLY A 185 2.09 -6.42 9.51
N VAL A 186 3.41 -6.35 9.34
CA VAL A 186 4.38 -6.26 10.44
C VAL A 186 4.23 -4.96 11.22
N PHE A 187 4.10 -3.82 10.55
CA PHE A 187 3.95 -2.53 11.20
C PHE A 187 2.59 -2.40 11.88
N ALA A 188 1.51 -2.91 11.29
CA ALA A 188 0.21 -3.04 11.94
C ALA A 188 0.31 -3.91 13.21
N TYR A 189 0.95 -5.08 13.11
CA TYR A 189 1.23 -5.95 14.25
C TYR A 189 1.94 -5.19 15.37
N ARG A 190 3.08 -4.55 15.06
CA ARG A 190 3.94 -3.89 16.05
C ARG A 190 3.24 -2.70 16.70
N LEU A 191 2.54 -1.89 15.89
CA LEU A 191 1.80 -0.72 16.38
C LEU A 191 0.72 -1.13 17.37
N LEU A 192 -0.10 -2.14 17.03
CA LEU A 192 -1.19 -2.57 17.88
C LEU A 192 -0.70 -3.44 19.04
N ALA A 193 0.38 -4.21 18.86
CA ALA A 193 0.99 -4.99 19.94
C ALA A 193 1.56 -4.11 21.06
N GLN A 194 2.24 -3.02 20.71
CA GLN A 194 2.77 -2.06 21.69
C GLN A 194 1.63 -1.34 22.44
N GLN A 195 0.52 -1.09 21.75
CA GLN A 195 -0.51 -0.18 22.24
C GLN A 195 -1.73 -0.85 22.87
N CYS A 196 -2.10 -2.04 22.40
CA CYS A 196 -3.26 -2.81 22.83
C CYS A 196 -2.89 -4.25 23.22
N GLY A 197 -1.61 -4.62 23.20
CA GLY A 197 -1.16 -5.98 23.53
C GLY A 197 -1.07 -6.92 22.34
N ARG A 198 -0.26 -7.98 22.51
CA ARG A 198 0.21 -8.84 21.42
C ARG A 198 -0.93 -9.56 20.68
N ARG A 199 -1.99 -9.97 21.37
CA ARG A 199 -3.13 -10.68 20.77
C ARG A 199 -3.81 -9.81 19.72
N LEU A 200 -4.19 -8.59 20.11
CA LEU A 200 -4.81 -7.64 19.20
C LEU A 200 -3.87 -7.26 18.06
N GLY A 201 -2.56 -7.08 18.34
CA GLY A 201 -1.56 -6.92 17.28
C GLY A 201 -1.61 -8.02 16.22
N VAL A 202 -1.67 -9.30 16.62
CA VAL A 202 -1.75 -10.42 15.67
C VAL A 202 -3.05 -10.37 14.87
N LEU A 203 -4.18 -10.13 15.52
CA LEU A 203 -5.48 -10.06 14.85
C LEU A 203 -5.52 -8.91 13.86
N THR A 204 -5.01 -7.72 14.21
CA THR A 204 -4.91 -6.58 13.29
C THR A 204 -4.07 -6.93 12.08
N ALA A 205 -2.91 -7.58 12.26
CA ALA A 205 -2.08 -7.98 11.12
C ALA A 205 -2.79 -8.97 10.20
N LEU A 206 -3.50 -9.95 10.75
CA LEU A 206 -4.32 -10.87 9.97
C LEU A 206 -5.39 -10.11 9.18
N LEU A 207 -6.17 -9.24 9.84
CA LEU A 207 -7.20 -8.43 9.19
C LEU A 207 -6.61 -7.52 8.10
N VAL A 208 -5.48 -6.87 8.34
CA VAL A 208 -4.80 -6.05 7.32
C VAL A 208 -4.45 -6.88 6.08
N VAL A 209 -4.00 -8.11 6.27
CA VAL A 209 -3.56 -8.98 5.17
C VAL A 209 -4.72 -9.64 4.44
N THR A 210 -5.78 -10.05 5.14
CA THR A 210 -6.87 -10.87 4.59
C THR A 210 -8.18 -10.12 4.36
N ALA A 211 -8.42 -9.02 5.07
CA ALA A 211 -9.62 -8.20 4.98
C ALA A 211 -9.42 -6.91 4.17
N THR A 212 -8.30 -6.78 3.47
CA THR A 212 -8.05 -5.70 2.50
C THR A 212 -7.54 -6.29 1.18
N PRO A 213 -7.60 -5.52 0.08
CA PRO A 213 -7.03 -5.93 -1.20
C PRO A 213 -5.49 -6.05 -1.27
N LEU A 214 -4.79 -6.07 -0.12
CA LEU A 214 -3.33 -6.01 -0.05
C LEU A 214 -2.66 -7.13 -0.86
N ALA A 215 -3.15 -8.37 -0.77
CA ALA A 215 -2.57 -9.50 -1.50
C ALA A 215 -2.67 -9.35 -3.03
N PHE A 216 -3.75 -8.74 -3.53
CA PHE A 216 -3.92 -8.46 -4.95
C PHE A 216 -2.90 -7.42 -5.43
N TRP A 217 -2.76 -6.32 -4.69
CA TRP A 217 -1.88 -5.20 -5.09
C TRP A 217 -0.40 -5.42 -4.78
N ALA A 218 -0.05 -6.33 -3.86
CA ALA A 218 1.33 -6.60 -3.48
C ALA A 218 2.22 -7.02 -4.66
N SER A 219 1.65 -7.74 -5.64
CA SER A 219 2.34 -8.18 -6.86
C SER A 219 2.16 -7.22 -8.04
N VAL A 220 1.51 -6.07 -7.86
CA VAL A 220 1.33 -5.07 -8.93
C VAL A 220 2.22 -3.87 -8.61
N PRO A 221 3.22 -3.51 -9.44
CA PRO A 221 4.17 -2.44 -9.16
C PRO A 221 3.54 -1.04 -9.09
N LYS A 222 2.88 -0.73 -7.98
CA LYS A 222 2.18 0.53 -7.72
C LYS A 222 2.62 1.13 -6.39
N ARG A 223 2.83 2.44 -6.44
CA ARG A 223 3.27 3.27 -5.31
C ARG A 223 2.39 3.18 -4.06
N HIS A 224 1.07 3.01 -4.22
CA HIS A 224 0.13 3.06 -3.09
C HIS A 224 0.37 1.99 -2.03
N VAL A 225 0.90 0.83 -2.42
CA VAL A 225 1.29 -0.24 -1.48
C VAL A 225 2.47 0.21 -0.62
N VAL A 226 3.45 0.89 -1.23
CA VAL A 226 4.60 1.47 -0.53
C VAL A 226 4.13 2.57 0.41
N THR A 227 3.23 3.44 -0.03
CA THR A 227 2.64 4.52 0.78
C THR A 227 1.92 3.96 2.01
N ALA A 228 1.15 2.89 1.88
CA ALA A 228 0.48 2.25 3.01
C ALA A 228 1.49 1.70 4.04
N ALA A 229 2.53 1.01 3.58
CA ALA A 229 3.59 0.48 4.44
C ALA A 229 4.35 1.60 5.16
N VAL A 230 4.74 2.66 4.43
CA VAL A 230 5.43 3.83 4.98
C VAL A 230 4.55 4.58 5.98
N ALA A 231 3.26 4.77 5.69
CA ALA A 231 2.35 5.43 6.63
C ALA A 231 2.23 4.66 7.96
N LEU A 232 2.11 3.33 7.93
CA LEU A 232 2.14 2.53 9.15
C LEU A 232 3.51 2.55 9.85
N GLY A 233 4.61 2.56 9.10
CA GLY A 233 5.97 2.70 9.63
C GLY A 233 6.20 4.05 10.32
N VAL A 234 5.63 5.13 9.79
CA VAL A 234 5.63 6.48 10.39
C VAL A 234 4.75 6.51 11.63
N ALA A 235 3.55 5.90 11.60
CA ALA A 235 2.68 5.79 12.77
C ALA A 235 3.37 5.01 13.91
N LEU A 236 4.07 3.92 13.59
CA LEU A 236 4.87 3.14 14.54
C LEU A 236 6.04 3.95 15.11
N SER A 237 6.73 4.71 14.26
CA SER A 237 7.81 5.62 14.65
C SER A 237 7.32 6.70 15.61
N LEU A 238 6.13 7.24 15.34
CA LEU A 238 5.45 8.19 16.22
C LEU A 238 5.06 7.54 17.55
N ALA A 239 4.54 6.31 17.53
CA ALA A 239 4.19 5.58 18.73
C ALA A 239 5.41 5.29 19.63
N TYR A 240 6.53 4.86 19.06
CA TYR A 240 7.76 4.57 19.82
C TYR A 240 8.48 5.82 20.32
N SER A 241 8.42 6.92 19.58
CA SER A 241 9.01 8.18 20.03
C SER A 241 8.26 8.82 21.20
N ARG A 242 7.00 8.43 21.43
CA ARG A 242 6.15 8.90 22.54
C ARG A 242 5.94 7.85 23.63
N ALA A 243 6.55 6.68 23.47
CA ALA A 243 6.54 5.66 24.51
C ALA A 243 7.54 6.05 25.60
N ASP A 244 7.05 6.18 26.83
CA ASP A 244 7.89 6.42 28.00
C ASP A 244 8.98 5.34 28.11
N GLU A 245 10.20 5.75 28.45
CA GLU A 245 11.37 4.87 28.63
C GLU A 245 11.84 4.10 27.38
N HIS A 246 11.32 4.40 26.19
CA HIS A 246 11.77 3.72 24.99
C HIS A 246 13.23 4.13 24.63
N PRO A 247 14.18 3.17 24.56
CA PRO A 247 15.62 3.49 24.54
C PRO A 247 16.10 4.21 23.28
N TRP A 248 15.28 4.25 22.24
CA TRP A 248 15.57 4.89 20.95
C TRP A 248 14.42 5.79 20.51
N SER A 249 13.84 6.55 21.45
CA SER A 249 12.69 7.43 21.20
C SER A 249 13.00 8.55 20.20
N PHE A 250 14.20 9.14 20.27
CA PHE A 250 14.63 10.18 19.32
C PHE A 250 14.87 9.59 17.92
N GLU A 251 15.55 8.44 17.85
CA GLU A 251 15.82 7.73 16.60
C GLU A 251 14.53 7.26 15.94
N ALA A 252 13.54 6.81 16.72
CA ALA A 252 12.21 6.51 16.20
C ALA A 252 11.58 7.75 15.57
N ARG A 253 11.64 8.91 16.22
CA ARG A 253 11.14 10.17 15.64
C ARG A 253 11.86 10.52 14.34
N ALA A 254 13.18 10.43 14.33
CA ALA A 254 14.01 10.68 13.14
C ALA A 254 13.68 9.70 11.99
N LEU A 255 13.44 8.43 12.31
CA LEU A 255 13.05 7.40 11.34
C LEU A 255 11.72 7.73 10.65
N GLY A 256 10.79 8.42 11.32
CA GLY A 256 9.58 8.96 10.70
C GLY A 256 9.91 9.91 9.54
N TYR A 257 10.78 10.89 9.77
CA TYR A 257 11.26 11.81 8.73
C TYR A 257 12.05 11.10 7.63
N VAL A 258 12.92 10.15 7.97
CA VAL A 258 13.68 9.38 6.98
C VAL A 258 12.74 8.66 6.01
N GLN A 259 11.74 7.95 6.55
CA GLN A 259 10.76 7.21 5.74
C GLN A 259 9.96 8.13 4.82
N ILE A 260 9.56 9.32 5.29
CA ILE A 260 8.86 10.31 4.47
C ILE A 260 9.76 10.84 3.34
N GLY A 261 11.04 11.14 3.62
CA GLY A 261 11.97 11.60 2.60
C GLY A 261 12.27 10.53 1.54
N LEU A 262 12.41 9.26 1.95
CA LEU A 262 12.55 8.14 1.01
C LEU A 262 11.27 7.90 0.21
N LEU A 263 10.08 8.08 0.81
CA LEU A 263 8.83 8.07 0.06
C LEU A 263 8.76 9.22 -0.93
N ALA A 264 9.32 10.39 -0.63
CA ALA A 264 9.35 11.51 -1.57
C ALA A 264 10.17 11.18 -2.83
N TRP A 265 11.22 10.37 -2.71
CA TRP A 265 11.98 9.85 -3.85
C TRP A 265 11.15 8.89 -4.74
N ILE A 266 10.21 8.16 -4.14
CA ILE A 266 9.28 7.30 -4.87
C ILE A 266 8.14 8.11 -5.45
N HIS A 267 7.51 8.96 -4.65
CA HIS A 267 6.38 9.78 -5.03
C HIS A 267 6.19 10.99 -4.11
N ALA A 268 6.75 12.13 -4.52
CA ALA A 268 6.70 13.39 -3.77
C ALA A 268 5.30 13.88 -3.36
N PRO A 269 4.23 13.78 -4.19
CA PRO A 269 2.90 14.23 -3.77
C PRO A 269 2.34 13.47 -2.56
N GLU A 270 2.34 12.14 -2.59
CA GLU A 270 1.86 11.34 -1.43
C GLU A 270 2.77 11.52 -0.20
N ALA A 271 4.08 11.71 -0.41
CA ALA A 271 5.01 12.04 0.67
C ALA A 271 4.73 13.40 1.30
N LEU A 272 4.32 14.41 0.52
CA LEU A 272 3.92 15.72 1.03
C LEU A 272 2.65 15.62 1.89
N VAL A 273 1.64 14.87 1.43
CA VAL A 273 0.43 14.62 2.23
C VAL A 273 0.79 13.97 3.57
N LEU A 274 1.66 12.96 3.52
CA LEU A 274 2.14 12.25 4.71
C LEU A 274 2.97 13.15 5.62
N PHE A 275 3.82 14.00 5.06
CA PHE A 275 4.65 14.96 5.78
C PHE A 275 3.80 15.99 6.53
N VAL A 276 2.79 16.57 5.87
CA VAL A 276 1.88 17.54 6.49
C VAL A 276 1.12 16.89 7.65
N ALA A 277 0.54 15.70 7.42
CA ALA A 277 -0.13 14.95 8.48
C ALA A 277 0.82 14.65 9.65
N PHE A 278 2.06 14.22 9.35
CA PHE A 278 3.05 13.89 10.35
C PHE A 278 3.48 15.10 11.17
N VAL A 279 3.85 16.22 10.54
CA VAL A 279 4.34 17.42 11.23
C VAL A 279 3.26 18.05 12.11
N LEU A 280 2.01 18.09 11.64
CA LEU A 280 0.87 18.61 12.40
C LEU A 280 0.61 17.84 13.70
N VAL A 281 1.07 16.58 13.78
CA VAL A 281 0.96 15.78 15.00
C VAL A 281 2.29 15.71 15.75
N ASP A 282 3.41 15.52 15.06
CA ASP A 282 4.73 15.34 15.63
C ASP A 282 5.14 16.58 16.44
N VAL A 283 5.08 17.78 15.84
CA VAL A 283 5.58 19.00 16.51
C VAL A 283 4.80 19.30 17.79
N PRO A 284 3.44 19.30 17.81
CA PRO A 284 2.69 19.59 19.04
C PRO A 284 2.80 18.51 20.11
N THR A 285 3.04 17.25 19.74
CA THR A 285 3.06 16.10 20.67
C THR A 285 4.48 15.63 21.03
N ALA A 286 5.52 16.31 20.56
CA ALA A 286 6.89 15.90 20.78
C ALA A 286 7.34 16.11 22.23
N PRO A 287 8.07 15.15 22.82
CA PRO A 287 8.65 15.33 24.15
C PRO A 287 9.65 16.49 24.24
N ARG A 288 10.36 16.79 23.13
CA ARG A 288 11.37 17.86 23.04
C ARG A 288 11.38 18.49 21.65
N ASN A 289 11.40 19.82 21.59
CA ASN A 289 11.49 20.64 20.37
C ASN A 289 12.58 21.72 20.50
N ASP A 290 13.67 21.43 21.21
CA ASP A 290 14.80 22.34 21.29
C ASP A 290 15.49 22.48 19.93
N ARG A 291 16.20 23.60 19.72
CA ARG A 291 16.84 23.92 18.43
C ARG A 291 17.76 22.81 17.92
N ARG A 292 18.45 22.12 18.84
CA ARG A 292 19.34 21.01 18.51
C ARG A 292 18.57 19.80 17.99
N ALA A 293 17.50 19.38 18.66
CA ALA A 293 16.66 18.28 18.20
C ALA A 293 16.04 18.59 16.83
N LEU A 294 15.46 19.79 16.66
CA LEU A 294 14.87 20.20 15.38
C LEU A 294 15.93 20.28 14.27
N GLY A 295 17.13 20.80 14.57
CA GLY A 295 18.24 20.85 13.62
C GLY A 295 18.70 19.45 13.18
N LEU A 296 18.79 18.49 14.11
CA LEU A 296 19.15 17.11 13.80
C LEU A 296 18.06 16.39 12.99
N LEU A 297 16.78 16.59 13.32
CA LEU A 297 15.67 16.04 12.55
C LEU A 297 15.62 16.63 11.13
N GLY A 298 15.80 17.94 11.01
CA GLY A 298 15.89 18.63 9.73
C GLY A 298 17.06 18.13 8.88
N LEU A 299 18.26 18.00 9.47
CA LEU A 299 19.42 17.44 8.78
C LEU A 299 19.16 15.99 8.32
N THR A 300 18.58 15.17 9.19
CA THR A 300 18.27 13.77 8.86
C THR A 300 17.27 13.68 7.71
N PHE A 301 16.25 14.55 7.71
CA PHE A 301 15.28 14.66 6.63
C PHE A 301 15.92 15.13 5.32
N LEU A 302 16.82 16.12 5.36
CA LEU A 302 17.55 16.57 4.17
C LEU A 302 18.44 15.48 3.59
N ILE A 303 19.11 14.70 4.44
CA ILE A 303 19.93 13.55 4.01
C ILE A 303 19.05 12.49 3.34
N SER A 304 17.86 12.20 3.88
CA SER A 304 16.97 11.20 3.25
C SER A 304 16.37 11.67 1.91
N LEU A 305 16.36 12.97 1.63
CA LEU A 305 15.96 13.54 0.35
C LEU A 305 17.05 13.52 -0.73
N VAL A 306 18.33 13.29 -0.37
CA VAL A 306 19.45 13.31 -1.33
C VAL A 306 19.19 12.45 -2.58
N PRO A 307 18.70 11.20 -2.49
CA PRO A 307 18.41 10.40 -3.68
C PRO A 307 17.39 11.06 -4.63
N LEU A 308 16.37 11.72 -4.09
CA LEU A 308 15.39 12.48 -4.87
C LEU A 308 16.07 13.66 -5.57
N LEU A 309 16.83 14.46 -4.83
CA LEU A 309 17.49 15.65 -5.36
C LEU A 309 18.47 15.29 -6.49
N VAL A 310 19.27 14.23 -6.29
CA VAL A 310 20.18 13.70 -7.32
C VAL A 310 19.42 13.26 -8.56
N THR A 311 18.33 12.51 -8.39
CA THR A 311 17.51 12.04 -9.51
C THR A 311 16.91 13.21 -10.30
N ASN A 312 16.39 14.23 -9.60
CA ASN A 312 15.83 15.42 -10.24
C ASN A 312 16.91 16.17 -11.04
N THR A 313 18.09 16.40 -10.44
CA THR A 313 19.20 17.06 -11.14
C THR A 313 19.63 16.29 -12.39
N LEU A 314 19.67 14.96 -12.34
CA LEU A 314 20.05 14.13 -13.50
C LEU A 314 19.01 14.17 -14.64
N ILE A 315 17.74 14.44 -14.35
CA ILE A 315 16.65 14.43 -15.35
C ILE A 315 16.34 15.84 -15.87
N SER A 316 16.19 16.81 -14.98
CA SER A 316 15.70 18.16 -15.31
C SER A 316 16.77 19.25 -15.17
N GLY A 317 18.01 18.89 -14.78
CA GLY A 317 19.07 19.85 -14.49
C GLY A 317 18.87 20.64 -13.18
N SER A 318 17.76 20.43 -12.47
CA SER A 318 17.39 21.16 -11.25
C SER A 318 16.99 20.19 -10.13
N PRO A 319 17.54 20.32 -8.90
CA PRO A 319 17.19 19.43 -7.79
C PRO A 319 15.74 19.60 -7.31
N PHE A 320 15.12 20.75 -7.59
CA PHE A 320 13.77 21.11 -7.13
C PHE A 320 12.68 20.92 -8.18
N THR A 321 13.04 20.50 -9.40
CA THR A 321 12.10 20.27 -10.49
C THR A 321 11.95 18.78 -10.72
N PRO A 322 11.04 18.09 -10.01
CA PRO A 322 10.84 16.66 -10.19
C PRO A 322 10.31 16.35 -11.59
N PRO A 323 10.64 15.17 -12.16
CA PRO A 323 10.23 14.77 -13.51
C PRO A 323 8.72 14.83 -13.78
N ARG A 324 7.90 14.74 -12.73
CA ARG A 324 6.42 14.82 -12.81
C ARG A 324 5.87 16.24 -12.99
N MET A 325 6.69 17.27 -12.81
CA MET A 325 6.35 18.64 -13.21
C MET A 325 6.58 18.87 -14.71
N LEU A 326 7.11 17.87 -15.41
CA LEU A 326 7.34 17.88 -16.85
C LEU A 326 6.11 17.32 -17.57
N ARG A 327 5.98 17.60 -18.87
CA ARG A 327 4.81 17.20 -19.66
C ARG A 327 4.61 15.68 -19.63
N SER A 328 3.53 15.22 -18.99
CA SER A 328 3.18 13.79 -18.92
C SER A 328 2.33 13.36 -20.11
N VAL A 329 2.51 12.12 -20.58
CA VAL A 329 1.74 11.57 -21.72
C VAL A 329 0.24 11.37 -21.40
N SER A 330 -0.15 11.32 -20.12
CA SER A 330 -1.55 11.16 -19.67
C SER A 330 -1.86 12.04 -18.45
N SER A 331 -2.86 12.93 -18.55
CA SER A 331 -3.22 13.93 -17.52
C SER A 331 -4.33 13.52 -16.54
N GLY A 332 -5.00 12.39 -16.75
CA GLY A 332 -6.32 12.14 -16.13
C GLY A 332 -6.36 11.56 -14.69
N ALA A 333 -5.23 11.29 -14.02
CA ALA A 333 -5.27 10.59 -12.72
C ALA A 333 -4.02 10.67 -11.83
N ASP A 334 -2.93 11.25 -12.33
CA ASP A 334 -1.70 11.39 -11.55
C ASP A 334 -1.73 12.78 -10.90
N LEU A 335 -1.58 12.84 -9.57
CA LEU A 335 -1.42 14.09 -8.83
C LEU A 335 -0.19 14.83 -9.39
N ALA A 336 -0.44 15.82 -10.23
CA ALA A 336 0.59 16.64 -10.85
C ALA A 336 0.70 17.95 -10.07
N ILE A 337 1.83 18.14 -9.39
CA ILE A 337 2.16 19.40 -8.70
C ILE A 337 2.77 20.41 -9.71
N GLY A 338 2.59 20.22 -11.02
CA GLY A 338 3.26 21.00 -12.06
C GLY A 338 2.51 21.26 -13.37
N GLY A 339 1.19 20.99 -13.43
CA GLY A 339 0.39 21.35 -14.61
C GLY A 339 -0.34 22.67 -14.38
N ASP A 340 -0.25 23.61 -15.32
CA ASP A 340 -1.03 24.85 -15.30
C ASP A 340 -2.53 24.52 -15.24
N SER A 341 -3.18 25.00 -14.20
CA SER A 341 -4.64 25.04 -14.10
C SER A 341 -5.17 25.90 -15.25
N GLY A 342 -5.96 25.31 -16.14
CA GLY A 342 -6.48 25.98 -17.33
C GLY A 342 -7.25 27.25 -17.00
N GLY A 343 -6.61 28.40 -17.24
CA GLY A 343 -7.22 29.72 -17.28
C GLY A 343 -7.15 30.26 -18.71
N ASN A 344 -8.30 30.33 -19.37
CA ASN A 344 -8.45 30.90 -20.69
C ASN A 344 -8.34 32.43 -20.59
N GLY A 345 -7.35 33.06 -21.23
CA GLY A 345 -7.18 34.52 -21.23
C GLY A 345 -5.99 34.94 -22.11
N GLY A 346 -6.26 35.67 -23.19
CA GLY A 346 -5.32 35.89 -24.28
C GLY A 346 -4.31 37.03 -24.10
N GLY A 347 -3.31 37.00 -24.98
CA GLY A 347 -2.78 38.18 -25.65
C GLY A 347 -1.49 38.79 -25.08
N GLY A 348 -0.53 39.00 -25.97
CA GLY A 348 0.44 40.09 -25.86
C GLY A 348 1.88 39.65 -25.88
N GLY A 349 2.47 39.59 -27.08
CA GLY A 349 3.91 39.59 -27.22
C GLY A 349 4.51 40.87 -26.64
N THR A 350 5.62 40.75 -25.92
CA THR A 350 6.45 41.90 -25.55
C THR A 350 7.89 41.57 -25.91
N GLY A 351 8.34 42.26 -26.97
CA GLY A 351 9.75 42.40 -27.33
C GLY A 351 10.49 43.23 -26.29
N GLY A 352 11.82 43.07 -26.31
CA GLY A 352 12.70 43.45 -25.22
C GLY A 352 12.82 44.94 -24.93
N THR A 353 13.44 45.22 -23.79
CA THR A 353 14.27 46.41 -23.59
C THR A 353 15.24 46.18 -22.44
N SER A 354 16.51 46.28 -22.78
CA SER A 354 17.63 46.51 -21.88
C SER A 354 17.51 47.90 -21.24
N GLY A 355 17.79 48.00 -19.94
CA GLY A 355 17.80 49.27 -19.22
C GLY A 355 18.32 49.09 -17.80
N SER A 356 19.62 49.30 -17.64
CA SER A 356 20.33 49.43 -16.36
C SER A 356 19.80 50.60 -15.53
N GLY A 357 19.63 50.37 -14.23
CA GLY A 357 19.32 51.41 -13.23
C GLY A 357 19.60 50.89 -11.83
N ASP A 358 20.82 51.15 -11.38
CA ASP A 358 21.37 50.86 -10.06
C ASP A 358 20.71 51.73 -8.97
N SER A 359 20.20 51.09 -7.91
CA SER A 359 20.14 51.70 -6.57
C SER A 359 19.75 50.69 -5.49
N GLY A 360 20.70 50.39 -4.59
CA GLY A 360 20.41 50.29 -3.15
C GLY A 360 19.93 48.93 -2.61
N GLY A 361 20.88 48.03 -2.39
CA GLY A 361 20.70 46.86 -1.50
C GLY A 361 21.22 45.59 -2.13
N SER A 362 22.51 45.31 -2.00
CA SER A 362 23.08 44.01 -2.33
C SER A 362 22.51 42.95 -1.38
N ILE A 363 21.39 42.34 -1.75
CA ILE A 363 20.85 41.19 -1.06
C ILE A 363 21.92 40.09 -1.14
N PRO A 364 22.45 39.57 -0.02
CA PRO A 364 23.48 38.56 -0.06
C PRO A 364 23.02 37.32 -0.84
N LEU A 365 23.92 36.69 -1.61
CA LEU A 365 23.60 35.53 -2.45
C LEU A 365 22.95 34.39 -1.65
N PHE A 366 23.31 34.21 -0.37
CA PHE A 366 22.69 33.21 0.51
C PHE A 366 21.25 33.57 0.92
N VAL A 367 20.89 34.85 0.96
CA VAL A 367 19.52 35.32 1.21
C VAL A 367 18.68 35.14 -0.06
N LEU A 368 19.23 35.43 -1.24
CA LEU A 368 18.57 35.12 -2.52
C LEU A 368 18.39 33.61 -2.71
N PHE A 369 19.40 32.81 -2.37
CA PHE A 369 19.32 31.35 -2.38
C PHE A 369 18.33 30.81 -1.33
N GLY A 370 18.29 31.43 -0.15
CA GLY A 370 17.31 31.12 0.90
C GLY A 370 15.88 31.48 0.50
N LEU A 371 15.68 32.62 -0.16
CA LEU A 371 14.40 33.06 -0.72
C LEU A 371 13.95 32.19 -1.88
N SER A 372 14.86 31.79 -2.78
CA SER A 372 14.53 30.87 -3.86
C SER A 372 14.19 29.48 -3.32
N LEU A 373 14.94 28.99 -2.32
CA LEU A 373 14.66 27.72 -1.65
C LEU A 373 13.30 27.76 -0.93
N LEU A 374 13.00 28.87 -0.25
CA LEU A 374 11.72 29.08 0.41
C LEU A 374 10.58 29.15 -0.59
N ARG A 375 10.72 29.90 -1.69
CA ARG A 375 9.71 30.01 -2.75
C ARG A 375 9.47 28.67 -3.44
N SER A 376 10.53 27.93 -3.77
CA SER A 376 10.44 26.57 -4.32
C SER A 376 9.84 25.57 -3.34
N ALA A 377 9.99 25.79 -2.03
CA ALA A 377 9.33 24.97 -1.01
C ALA A 377 7.85 25.33 -0.80
N LEU A 378 7.47 26.60 -1.02
CA LEU A 378 6.09 27.10 -0.82
C LEU A 378 5.16 26.77 -2.00
N GLU A 379 5.67 26.69 -3.24
CA GLU A 379 4.83 26.39 -4.42
C GLU A 379 4.12 25.01 -4.32
N PRO A 380 4.79 23.90 -3.94
CA PRO A 380 4.12 22.63 -3.69
C PRO A 380 3.05 22.70 -2.60
N VAL A 381 3.26 23.53 -1.58
CA VAL A 381 2.30 23.72 -0.48
C VAL A 381 1.05 24.45 -0.97
N GLY A 382 1.20 25.50 -1.79
CA GLY A 382 0.07 26.19 -2.41
C GLY A 382 -0.81 25.24 -3.24
N LYS A 383 -0.18 24.46 -4.13
CA LYS A 383 -0.88 23.45 -4.95
C LYS A 383 -1.51 22.34 -4.11
N PHE A 384 -0.87 21.94 -3.02
CA PHE A 384 -1.46 20.99 -2.07
C PHE A 384 -2.72 21.55 -1.42
N VAL A 385 -2.73 22.84 -1.03
CA VAL A 385 -3.92 23.51 -0.52
C VAL A 385 -5.02 23.59 -1.59
N ASP A 386 -4.68 23.85 -2.86
CA ASP A 386 -5.63 23.84 -3.97
C ASP A 386 -6.24 22.45 -4.21
N LEU A 387 -5.44 21.39 -4.10
CA LEU A 387 -5.94 20.01 -4.19
C LEU A 387 -6.88 19.66 -3.04
N LEU A 388 -6.57 20.12 -1.82
CA LEU A 388 -7.44 19.90 -0.66
C LEU A 388 -8.76 20.68 -0.78
N SER A 389 -8.70 21.94 -1.21
CA SER A 389 -9.90 22.77 -1.39
C SER A 389 -10.76 22.24 -2.54
N GLY A 390 -10.15 21.83 -3.65
CA GLY A 390 -10.82 21.15 -4.75
C GLY A 390 -11.48 19.85 -4.31
N GLY A 391 -10.78 19.01 -3.55
CA GLY A 391 -11.34 17.77 -2.99
C GLY A 391 -12.52 18.01 -2.04
N ALA A 392 -12.42 19.01 -1.17
CA ALA A 392 -13.51 19.39 -0.28
C ALA A 392 -14.73 19.93 -1.05
N MET A 393 -14.49 20.73 -2.10
CA MET A 393 -15.54 21.24 -2.97
C MET A 393 -16.21 20.12 -3.75
N SER A 394 -15.44 19.22 -4.39
CA SER A 394 -15.97 18.04 -5.09
C SER A 394 -16.80 17.14 -4.17
N ALA A 395 -16.40 16.98 -2.91
CA ALA A 395 -17.18 16.20 -1.95
C ALA A 395 -18.58 16.80 -1.66
N ILE A 396 -18.72 18.13 -1.81
CA ILE A 396 -19.99 18.86 -1.62
C ILE A 396 -20.78 18.91 -2.93
N GLU A 397 -20.13 19.25 -4.04
CA GLU A 397 -20.77 19.48 -5.34
C GLU A 397 -21.11 18.17 -6.09
N GLN A 398 -20.34 17.10 -5.87
CA GLN A 398 -20.46 15.82 -6.58
C GLN A 398 -20.59 14.63 -5.62
N PRO A 399 -21.62 14.61 -4.74
CA PRO A 399 -21.79 13.56 -3.73
C PRO A 399 -22.00 12.16 -4.34
N GLU A 400 -22.51 12.08 -5.57
CA GLU A 400 -22.70 10.81 -6.27
C GLU A 400 -21.35 10.17 -6.67
N GLU A 401 -20.36 10.96 -7.09
CA GLU A 401 -19.02 10.47 -7.44
C GLU A 401 -18.27 9.95 -6.20
N LEU A 402 -18.46 10.64 -5.08
CA LEU A 402 -17.98 10.20 -3.77
C LEU A 402 -18.64 8.89 -3.33
N TYR A 403 -19.97 8.78 -3.47
CA TYR A 403 -20.72 7.56 -3.20
C TYR A 403 -20.20 6.39 -4.05
N ARG A 404 -19.96 6.64 -5.35
CA ARG A 404 -19.43 5.63 -6.27
C ARG A 404 -18.02 5.14 -5.91
N SER A 405 -17.21 6.02 -5.36
CA SER A 405 -15.83 5.69 -4.99
C SER A 405 -15.73 5.04 -3.60
N LEU A 406 -16.56 5.46 -2.64
CA LEU A 406 -16.46 5.00 -1.26
C LEU A 406 -17.40 3.85 -0.92
N ILE A 407 -18.63 3.87 -1.42
CA ILE A 407 -19.71 3.00 -0.95
C ILE A 407 -20.12 1.98 -2.01
N ARG A 408 -20.47 2.40 -3.23
CA ARG A 408 -20.97 1.48 -4.26
C ARG A 408 -20.63 1.97 -5.65
N SER A 409 -19.75 1.26 -6.35
CA SER A 409 -19.30 1.65 -7.68
C SER A 409 -20.43 1.63 -8.72
N GLY A 410 -21.26 0.58 -8.69
CA GLY A 410 -22.32 0.33 -9.67
C GLY A 410 -21.81 0.11 -11.10
N HIS A 411 -22.76 -0.06 -12.04
CA HIS A 411 -22.46 -0.06 -13.47
C HIS A 411 -22.42 1.39 -13.98
N VAL A 412 -21.34 1.78 -14.65
CA VAL A 412 -21.18 3.13 -15.19
C VAL A 412 -20.98 3.04 -16.71
N ASP A 413 -22.01 3.39 -17.48
CA ASP A 413 -22.03 3.26 -18.95
C ASP A 413 -20.89 4.03 -19.64
N SER A 414 -20.44 5.15 -19.06
CA SER A 414 -19.32 5.95 -19.61
C SER A 414 -17.94 5.34 -19.35
N VAL A 415 -17.85 4.40 -18.41
CA VAL A 415 -16.64 3.62 -18.09
C VAL A 415 -16.65 2.30 -18.85
N ALA A 416 -17.81 1.63 -18.92
CA ALA A 416 -18.01 0.43 -19.72
C ALA A 416 -17.73 0.68 -21.21
N ARG A 417 -18.20 1.79 -21.77
CA ARG A 417 -17.92 2.19 -23.17
C ARG A 417 -16.45 2.49 -23.47
N ARG A 418 -15.64 2.86 -22.47
CA ARG A 418 -14.19 3.09 -22.60
C ARG A 418 -13.35 1.84 -22.37
N ALA A 419 -13.97 0.75 -21.90
CA ALA A 419 -13.28 -0.48 -21.54
C ALA A 419 -13.18 -1.48 -22.70
N GLU A 420 -13.66 -1.11 -23.90
CA GLU A 420 -13.67 -1.76 -25.24
C GLU A 420 -13.99 -3.26 -25.35
N ASP A 421 -13.82 -4.08 -24.30
CA ASP A 421 -14.24 -5.49 -24.16
C ASP A 421 -14.20 -5.99 -22.69
N SER A 422 -13.85 -5.14 -21.71
CA SER A 422 -13.85 -5.51 -20.28
C SER A 422 -15.12 -5.05 -19.59
N ALA A 423 -15.92 -6.00 -19.08
CA ALA A 423 -17.06 -5.73 -18.23
C ALA A 423 -16.69 -4.76 -17.09
N ALA A 424 -17.62 -3.88 -16.68
CA ALA A 424 -17.41 -2.88 -15.63
C ALA A 424 -17.09 -3.54 -14.28
N THR A 425 -15.81 -3.87 -14.08
CA THR A 425 -15.24 -4.61 -12.96
C THR A 425 -14.71 -3.64 -11.92
N ASN A 426 -15.61 -2.78 -11.41
CA ASN A 426 -15.25 -1.77 -10.43
C ASN A 426 -15.75 -2.14 -9.05
N LEU A 427 -14.89 -2.06 -8.03
CA LEU A 427 -15.29 -2.11 -6.63
C LEU A 427 -14.88 -0.82 -5.94
N SER A 428 -15.83 -0.21 -5.24
CA SER A 428 -15.62 0.89 -4.31
C SER A 428 -14.76 0.46 -3.10
N LEU A 429 -14.42 1.42 -2.24
CA LEU A 429 -13.66 1.14 -1.02
C LEU A 429 -14.38 0.14 -0.10
N LEU A 430 -15.68 0.31 0.16
CA LEU A 430 -16.43 -0.62 1.02
C LEU A 430 -16.73 -1.96 0.36
N GLU A 431 -16.94 -2.00 -0.96
CA GLU A 431 -17.10 -3.26 -1.68
C GLU A 431 -15.81 -4.10 -1.68
N SER A 432 -14.64 -3.44 -1.65
CA SER A 432 -13.34 -4.11 -1.62
C SER A 432 -12.82 -4.41 -0.20
N ALA A 433 -13.25 -3.64 0.80
CA ALA A 433 -12.88 -3.79 2.21
C ALA A 433 -14.08 -3.50 3.14
N PRO A 434 -15.10 -4.38 3.18
CA PRO A 434 -16.33 -4.17 3.94
C PRO A 434 -16.12 -4.01 5.45
N ILE A 435 -14.99 -4.52 5.96
CA ILE A 435 -14.60 -4.37 7.36
C ILE A 435 -14.45 -2.89 7.78
N LEU A 436 -14.18 -1.99 6.84
CA LEU A 436 -14.05 -0.55 7.11
C LEU A 436 -15.39 0.12 7.45
N ALA A 437 -16.52 -0.52 7.16
CA ALA A 437 -17.83 0.02 7.52
C ALA A 437 -17.99 0.23 9.03
N GLY A 438 -17.30 -0.56 9.86
CA GLY A 438 -17.26 -0.36 11.31
C GLY A 438 -16.60 0.97 11.71
N VAL A 439 -15.61 1.46 10.96
CA VAL A 439 -14.98 2.77 11.23
C VAL A 439 -15.97 3.89 10.92
N LEU A 440 -16.68 3.80 9.80
CA LEU A 440 -17.67 4.81 9.40
C LEU A 440 -18.85 4.86 10.38
N ALA A 441 -19.27 3.69 10.87
CA ALA A 441 -20.32 3.55 11.87
C ALA A 441 -19.94 4.11 13.25
N ALA A 442 -18.64 4.26 13.55
CA ALA A 442 -18.20 4.90 14.78
C ALA A 442 -18.36 6.44 14.77
N ILE A 443 -18.44 7.07 13.60
CA ILE A 443 -18.50 8.54 13.47
C ILE A 443 -19.73 9.14 14.20
N PRO A 444 -20.96 8.61 14.07
CA PRO A 444 -22.11 9.11 14.82
C PRO A 444 -21.97 8.91 16.34
N ALA A 445 -21.41 7.77 16.76
CA ALA A 445 -21.17 7.47 18.19
C ALA A 445 -20.10 8.39 18.81
N LEU A 446 -19.09 8.80 18.02
CA LEU A 446 -18.09 9.78 18.42
C LEU A 446 -18.70 11.19 18.53
N ARG A 447 -19.70 11.54 17.71
CA ARG A 447 -20.38 12.85 17.77
C ARG A 447 -21.29 13.02 18.98
N SER A 448 -21.82 11.94 19.54
CA SER A 448 -22.66 11.97 20.74
C SER A 448 -21.85 11.95 22.05
N ALA A 449 -20.55 11.63 21.99
CA ALA A 449 -19.66 11.69 23.14
C ALA A 449 -19.19 13.13 23.42
N THR A 450 -18.98 13.47 24.69
CA THR A 450 -18.60 14.83 25.09
C THR A 450 -17.20 15.18 24.57
N PRO A 451 -16.99 16.37 23.96
CA PRO A 451 -15.72 16.72 23.32
C PRO A 451 -14.50 16.58 24.25
N ARG A 452 -14.68 16.90 25.54
CA ARG A 452 -13.59 16.92 26.52
C ARG A 452 -13.04 15.55 26.94
N SER A 453 -13.83 14.47 26.85
CA SER A 453 -13.32 13.11 27.15
C SER A 453 -12.62 12.51 25.94
N LEU A 454 -13.10 12.79 24.72
CA LEU A 454 -12.53 12.31 23.47
C LEU A 454 -11.11 12.80 23.22
N TYR A 455 -10.82 14.09 23.41
CA TYR A 455 -9.49 14.64 23.10
C TYR A 455 -8.39 14.22 24.08
N ARG A 456 -8.74 13.72 25.27
CA ARG A 456 -7.74 13.42 26.31
C ARG A 456 -7.04 12.07 26.12
N ASP A 457 -7.66 11.15 25.37
CA ASP A 457 -7.20 9.76 25.21
C ASP A 457 -6.72 9.40 23.80
N ILE A 458 -6.80 10.32 22.83
CA ILE A 458 -6.32 10.06 21.47
C ILE A 458 -4.79 10.06 21.45
N ARG A 459 -4.23 8.92 21.05
CA ARG A 459 -2.77 8.76 20.96
C ARG A 459 -2.25 9.48 19.72
N PRO A 460 -1.03 10.04 19.74
CA PRO A 460 -0.45 10.73 18.59
C PRO A 460 -0.44 9.89 17.31
N ALA A 461 -0.12 8.60 17.41
CA ALA A 461 -0.18 7.69 16.26
C ALA A 461 -1.58 7.58 15.63
N ASP A 462 -2.63 7.53 16.46
CA ASP A 462 -4.02 7.44 15.98
C ASP A 462 -4.47 8.76 15.35
N LEU A 463 -4.10 9.91 15.94
CA LEU A 463 -4.35 11.23 15.37
C LEU A 463 -3.68 11.39 14.01
N PHE A 464 -2.44 10.93 13.88
CA PHE A 464 -1.72 10.93 12.61
C PHE A 464 -2.40 10.06 11.55
N LEU A 465 -2.82 8.84 11.91
CA LEU A 465 -3.54 7.96 10.99
C LEU A 465 -4.85 8.60 10.51
N LEU A 466 -5.64 9.17 11.42
CA LEU A 466 -6.89 9.88 11.09
C LEU A 466 -6.64 11.06 10.15
N LEU A 467 -5.66 11.90 10.48
CA LEU A 467 -5.32 13.08 9.69
C LEU A 467 -4.79 12.69 8.30
N PHE A 468 -3.93 11.68 8.22
CA PHE A 468 -3.43 11.20 6.94
C PHE A 468 -4.55 10.59 6.09
N VAL A 469 -5.42 9.75 6.66
CA VAL A 469 -6.60 9.19 5.97
C VAL A 469 -7.47 10.31 5.40
N LEU A 470 -7.74 11.36 6.18
CA LEU A 470 -8.54 12.51 5.75
C LEU A 470 -7.88 13.28 4.61
N LEU A 471 -6.64 13.75 4.81
CA LEU A 471 -5.93 14.56 3.82
C LEU A 471 -5.70 13.78 2.52
N PHE A 472 -5.32 12.51 2.63
CA PHE A 472 -5.11 11.64 1.49
C PHE A 472 -6.42 11.39 0.72
N SER A 473 -7.54 11.19 1.42
CA SER A 473 -8.85 11.06 0.77
C SER A 473 -9.21 12.33 -0.01
N LEU A 474 -9.09 13.51 0.63
CA LEU A 474 -9.42 14.78 -0.01
C LEU A 474 -8.61 15.03 -1.28
N VAL A 475 -7.30 14.77 -1.25
CA VAL A 475 -6.43 14.96 -2.41
C VAL A 475 -6.81 14.07 -3.60
N TYR A 476 -7.36 12.88 -3.35
CA TYR A 476 -7.75 11.95 -4.42
C TYR A 476 -9.22 12.04 -4.84
N ILE A 477 -10.11 12.52 -3.96
CA ILE A 477 -11.56 12.62 -4.24
C ILE A 477 -11.83 13.49 -5.47
N SER A 478 -11.11 14.60 -5.63
CA SER A 478 -11.28 15.50 -6.79
C SER A 478 -10.96 14.87 -8.14
N ALA A 479 -10.26 13.73 -8.15
CA ALA A 479 -9.91 13.01 -9.37
C ALA A 479 -10.77 11.76 -9.57
N LEU A 480 -11.54 11.31 -8.59
CA LEU A 480 -12.29 10.05 -8.63
C LEU A 480 -13.76 10.28 -9.00
N PRO A 481 -14.38 9.37 -9.79
CA PRO A 481 -13.87 8.06 -10.24
C PRO A 481 -13.02 8.12 -11.52
N VAL A 482 -11.82 7.54 -11.48
CA VAL A 482 -10.92 7.43 -12.66
C VAL A 482 -11.09 6.06 -13.33
N HIS A 483 -11.73 5.99 -14.51
CA HIS A 483 -11.81 4.79 -15.38
C HIS A 483 -12.17 3.46 -14.66
N ALA A 484 -12.07 2.31 -15.33
CA ALA A 484 -12.30 1.01 -14.70
C ALA A 484 -11.16 0.67 -13.72
N GLN A 485 -11.49 0.30 -12.49
CA GLN A 485 -10.57 -0.06 -11.42
C GLN A 485 -11.07 -1.31 -10.68
N VAL A 486 -10.33 -2.42 -10.78
CA VAL A 486 -10.64 -3.70 -10.07
C VAL A 486 -11.00 -3.49 -8.60
N THR A 487 -10.27 -2.61 -7.92
CA THR A 487 -10.62 -2.00 -6.63
C THR A 487 -10.14 -0.55 -6.66
N VAL A 488 -10.66 0.35 -5.81
CA VAL A 488 -10.25 1.77 -5.78
C VAL A 488 -8.80 1.95 -5.34
N ARG A 489 -7.87 1.69 -6.26
CA ARG A 489 -6.43 1.54 -5.99
C ARG A 489 -5.80 2.79 -5.40
N TYR A 490 -6.32 3.96 -5.77
CA TYR A 490 -5.81 5.24 -5.28
C TYR A 490 -6.11 5.43 -3.80
N LEU A 491 -7.21 4.87 -3.29
CA LEU A 491 -7.58 4.89 -1.87
C LEU A 491 -7.12 3.63 -1.12
N PHE A 492 -6.32 2.76 -1.76
CA PHE A 492 -5.80 1.55 -1.15
C PHE A 492 -5.16 1.78 0.25
N PRO A 493 -4.35 2.83 0.48
CA PRO A 493 -3.76 3.06 1.80
C PRO A 493 -4.78 3.18 2.92
N LEU A 494 -6.01 3.62 2.63
CA LEU A 494 -7.06 3.74 3.64
C LEU A 494 -7.45 2.39 4.27
N GLY A 495 -7.30 1.27 3.55
CA GLY A 495 -7.65 -0.06 4.06
C GLY A 495 -6.82 -0.47 5.27
N PRO A 496 -5.50 -0.67 5.13
CA PRO A 496 -4.64 -1.04 6.25
C PRO A 496 -4.68 -0.05 7.42
N LEU A 497 -4.72 1.24 7.14
CA LEU A 497 -4.78 2.30 8.15
C LEU A 497 -6.13 2.31 8.88
N GLY A 498 -7.22 2.16 8.13
CA GLY A 498 -8.57 2.07 8.64
C GLY A 498 -8.78 0.87 9.55
N ILE A 499 -8.17 -0.29 9.25
CA ILE A 499 -8.21 -1.46 10.16
C ILE A 499 -7.46 -1.18 11.47
N CYS A 500 -6.32 -0.48 11.41
CA CYS A 500 -5.61 -0.09 12.63
C CYS A 500 -6.48 0.82 13.51
N LEU A 501 -7.22 1.76 12.91
CA LEU A 501 -8.19 2.62 13.61
C LEU A 501 -9.42 1.84 14.09
N LEU A 502 -9.92 0.89 13.30
CA LEU A 502 -11.09 0.06 13.63
C LEU A 502 -10.86 -0.73 14.93
N VAL A 503 -9.69 -1.36 15.06
CA VAL A 503 -9.35 -2.17 16.26
C VAL A 503 -9.17 -1.30 17.51
N ARG A 504 -9.05 0.03 17.37
CA ARG A 504 -9.05 0.96 18.51
C ARG A 504 -10.44 1.20 19.09
N LEU A 505 -11.49 0.99 18.31
CA LEU A 505 -12.86 1.20 18.77
C LEU A 505 -13.17 0.22 19.91
N PRO A 506 -13.65 0.67 21.09
CA PRO A 506 -13.90 -0.19 22.23
C PRO A 506 -14.73 -1.44 21.88
N THR A 507 -15.87 -1.25 21.20
CA THR A 507 -16.75 -2.35 20.77
C THR A 507 -16.05 -3.40 19.92
N VAL A 508 -15.18 -2.98 18.98
CA VAL A 508 -14.40 -3.90 18.14
C VAL A 508 -13.30 -4.58 18.95
N ARG A 509 -12.59 -3.80 19.76
CA ARG A 509 -11.49 -4.28 20.58
C ARG A 509 -11.97 -5.37 21.54
N ASP A 510 -13.07 -5.11 22.24
CA ASP A 510 -13.63 -5.99 23.26
C ASP A 510 -14.15 -7.29 22.61
N ALA A 511 -14.84 -7.18 21.46
CA ALA A 511 -15.25 -8.34 20.65
C ALA A 511 -14.06 -9.20 20.19
N LEU A 512 -12.99 -8.57 19.68
CA LEU A 512 -11.79 -9.29 19.25
C LEU A 512 -11.04 -9.91 20.43
N GLU A 513 -10.94 -9.23 21.56
CA GLU A 513 -10.20 -9.72 22.71
C GLU A 513 -10.91 -10.90 23.39
N ALA A 514 -12.22 -10.79 23.59
CA ALA A 514 -13.07 -11.80 24.20
C ALA A 514 -13.33 -12.99 23.27
N HIS A 515 -13.50 -12.75 21.96
CA HIS A 515 -13.98 -13.74 21.00
C HIS A 515 -13.09 -13.93 19.75
N TRP A 516 -11.77 -13.71 19.87
CA TRP A 516 -10.81 -13.90 18.76
C TRP A 516 -10.95 -15.25 18.03
N ARG A 517 -11.25 -16.33 18.76
CA ARG A 517 -11.44 -17.66 18.16
C ARG A 517 -12.65 -17.68 17.24
N THR A 518 -13.74 -17.05 17.65
CA THR A 518 -14.94 -16.89 16.84
C THR A 518 -14.61 -16.14 15.57
N THR A 519 -13.88 -15.01 15.65
CA THR A 519 -13.43 -14.27 14.46
C THR A 519 -12.63 -15.14 13.49
N LEU A 520 -11.65 -15.91 13.99
CA LEU A 520 -10.85 -16.78 13.14
C LEU A 520 -11.67 -17.93 12.53
N TRP A 521 -12.54 -18.56 13.30
CA TRP A 521 -13.41 -19.63 12.81
C TRP A 521 -14.44 -19.13 11.81
N SER A 522 -15.02 -17.95 12.02
CA SER A 522 -15.94 -17.31 11.08
C SER A 522 -15.23 -16.89 9.79
N ALA A 523 -14.00 -16.36 9.88
CA ALA A 523 -13.19 -16.09 8.69
C ALA A 523 -12.86 -17.38 7.93
N THR A 524 -12.41 -18.41 8.63
CA THR A 524 -12.07 -19.71 8.03
C THR A 524 -13.30 -20.38 7.41
N GLY A 525 -14.43 -20.38 8.11
CA GLY A 525 -15.71 -20.90 7.62
C GLY A 525 -16.24 -20.08 6.44
N GLY A 526 -16.12 -18.75 6.49
CA GLY A 526 -16.43 -17.87 5.36
C GLY A 526 -15.62 -18.23 4.13
N ILE A 527 -14.31 -18.47 4.26
CA ILE A 527 -13.44 -18.84 3.14
C ILE A 527 -13.77 -20.25 2.63
N LEU A 528 -13.77 -21.26 3.52
CA LEU A 528 -13.86 -22.67 3.12
C LEU A 528 -15.27 -23.08 2.71
N VAL A 529 -16.29 -22.65 3.46
CA VAL A 529 -17.70 -22.97 3.17
C VAL A 529 -18.32 -21.89 2.30
N GLY A 530 -18.17 -20.62 2.70
CA GLY A 530 -18.71 -19.50 1.94
C GLY A 530 -18.10 -19.41 0.53
N GLY A 531 -16.81 -19.68 0.36
CA GLY A 531 -16.17 -19.71 -0.96
C GLY A 531 -16.75 -20.77 -1.89
N GLN A 532 -17.09 -21.95 -1.36
CA GLN A 532 -17.78 -23.00 -2.12
C GLN A 532 -19.21 -22.59 -2.48
N LEU A 533 -19.95 -21.96 -1.56
CA LEU A 533 -21.30 -21.47 -1.82
C LEU A 533 -21.29 -20.37 -2.90
N VAL A 534 -20.30 -19.47 -2.85
CA VAL A 534 -20.09 -18.45 -3.88
C VAL A 534 -19.79 -19.11 -5.22
N LEU A 535 -18.89 -20.09 -5.29
CA LEU A 535 -18.61 -20.83 -6.52
C LEU A 535 -19.89 -21.45 -7.11
N VAL A 536 -20.66 -22.15 -6.29
CA VAL A 536 -21.93 -22.77 -6.70
C VAL A 536 -22.91 -21.71 -7.20
N ALA A 537 -23.03 -20.59 -6.50
CA ALA A 537 -23.90 -19.49 -6.92
C ALA A 537 -23.50 -18.94 -8.29
N LEU A 538 -22.21 -18.69 -8.53
CA LEU A 538 -21.71 -18.17 -9.82
C LEU A 538 -21.94 -19.14 -10.98
N ILE A 539 -21.76 -20.45 -10.74
CA ILE A 539 -22.02 -21.49 -11.74
C ILE A 539 -23.52 -21.61 -12.04
N VAL A 540 -24.36 -21.64 -11.00
CA VAL A 540 -25.82 -21.81 -11.17
C VAL A 540 -26.46 -20.59 -11.83
N LEU A 541 -25.95 -19.40 -11.54
CA LEU A 541 -26.44 -18.15 -12.11
C LEU A 541 -25.87 -17.85 -13.50
N ASP A 542 -24.95 -18.68 -14.01
CA ASP A 542 -24.26 -18.51 -15.30
C ASP A 542 -23.70 -17.08 -15.48
N THR A 543 -23.08 -16.57 -14.42
CA THR A 543 -22.70 -15.15 -14.35
C THR A 543 -21.48 -14.84 -15.20
N GLY A 544 -21.55 -13.80 -16.02
CA GLY A 544 -20.36 -13.23 -16.65
C GLY A 544 -19.43 -12.56 -15.63
N ARG A 545 -18.16 -12.31 -16.01
CA ARG A 545 -17.14 -11.74 -15.09
C ARG A 545 -17.59 -10.44 -14.41
N GLY A 546 -18.27 -9.55 -15.12
CA GLY A 546 -18.79 -8.30 -14.54
C GLY A 546 -19.87 -8.53 -13.49
N GLU A 547 -20.77 -9.47 -13.73
CA GLU A 547 -21.84 -9.84 -12.79
C GLU A 547 -21.27 -10.54 -11.56
N ALA A 548 -20.27 -11.39 -11.73
CA ALA A 548 -19.54 -12.02 -10.64
C ALA A 548 -18.88 -10.97 -9.72
N PHE A 549 -18.31 -9.91 -10.30
CA PHE A 549 -17.81 -8.76 -9.53
C PHE A 549 -18.90 -8.05 -8.75
N GLN A 550 -20.06 -7.80 -9.37
CA GLN A 550 -21.20 -7.17 -8.70
C GLN A 550 -21.78 -8.07 -7.59
N PHE A 551 -21.76 -9.39 -7.77
CA PHE A 551 -22.16 -10.34 -6.73
C PHE A 551 -21.26 -10.21 -5.49
N HIS A 552 -19.94 -10.19 -5.67
CA HIS A 552 -18.99 -9.93 -4.59
C HIS A 552 -19.20 -8.57 -3.94
N ALA A 553 -19.46 -7.53 -4.75
CA ALA A 553 -19.75 -6.19 -4.28
C ALA A 553 -20.97 -6.14 -3.35
N LEU A 554 -22.08 -6.76 -3.76
CA LEU A 554 -23.31 -6.83 -2.98
C LEU A 554 -23.15 -7.66 -1.71
N LEU A 555 -22.44 -8.80 -1.78
CA LEU A 555 -22.12 -9.61 -0.61
C LEU A 555 -21.27 -8.84 0.41
N ALA A 556 -20.25 -8.13 -0.07
CA ALA A 556 -19.42 -7.27 0.76
C ALA A 556 -20.25 -6.17 1.40
N LEU A 557 -21.10 -5.47 0.63
CA LEU A 557 -21.95 -4.39 1.16
C LEU A 557 -22.97 -4.89 2.18
N ALA A 558 -23.57 -6.06 1.97
CA ALA A 558 -24.48 -6.65 2.96
C ALA A 558 -23.76 -6.87 4.30
N LEU A 559 -22.54 -7.43 4.28
CA LEU A 559 -21.72 -7.59 5.47
C LEU A 559 -21.29 -6.25 6.08
N ALA A 560 -20.97 -5.26 5.24
CA ALA A 560 -20.62 -3.91 5.67
C ALA A 560 -21.79 -3.23 6.41
N VAL A 561 -23.02 -3.36 5.91
CA VAL A 561 -24.23 -2.84 6.57
C VAL A 561 -24.46 -3.54 7.91
N LEU A 562 -24.36 -4.87 7.96
CA LEU A 562 -24.50 -5.61 9.23
C LEU A 562 -23.44 -5.20 10.26
N LEU A 563 -22.19 -5.03 9.83
CA LEU A 563 -21.10 -4.54 10.67
C LEU A 563 -21.35 -3.12 11.16
N ALA A 564 -21.82 -2.22 10.29
CA ALA A 564 -22.12 -0.85 10.64
C ALA A 564 -23.27 -0.79 11.68
N LEU A 565 -24.33 -1.55 11.45
CA LEU A 565 -25.46 -1.64 12.39
C LEU A 565 -25.01 -2.21 13.74
N TRP A 566 -24.23 -3.29 13.75
CA TRP A 566 -23.67 -3.85 14.98
C TRP A 566 -22.81 -2.82 15.73
N SER A 567 -21.93 -2.11 15.02
CA SER A 567 -21.06 -1.10 15.64
C SER A 567 -21.84 0.10 16.19
N LEU A 568 -22.96 0.48 15.57
CA LEU A 568 -23.86 1.54 16.07
C LEU A 568 -24.63 1.10 17.32
N VAL A 569 -25.00 -0.17 17.39
CA VAL A 569 -25.80 -0.78 18.47
C VAL A 569 -24.89 -1.32 19.60
N GLY A 570 -23.60 -0.97 19.61
CA GLY A 570 -22.53 -1.46 20.50
C GLY A 570 -22.72 -1.24 22.02
N SER A 571 -23.93 -0.90 22.46
CA SER A 571 -24.40 -0.86 23.84
C SER A 571 -25.10 -2.15 24.32
N ILE A 572 -25.24 -3.19 23.47
CA ILE A 572 -25.85 -4.47 23.89
C ILE A 572 -24.77 -5.37 24.56
N PRO A 573 -24.94 -5.78 25.82
CA PRO A 573 -23.93 -6.55 26.57
C PRO A 573 -23.65 -7.94 25.97
N GLU A 574 -22.47 -8.51 26.31
CA GLU A 574 -21.84 -9.83 26.01
C GLU A 574 -22.26 -10.62 24.75
N GLN A 575 -23.55 -10.81 24.50
CA GLN A 575 -24.08 -11.42 23.28
C GLN A 575 -23.75 -10.58 22.03
N GLY A 576 -23.69 -9.25 22.18
CA GLY A 576 -23.26 -8.34 21.11
C GLY A 576 -21.85 -8.61 20.61
N ASP A 577 -20.91 -8.94 21.51
CA ASP A 577 -19.49 -9.11 21.17
C ASP A 577 -19.24 -10.34 20.30
N ARG A 578 -19.97 -11.44 20.53
CA ARG A 578 -19.88 -12.65 19.69
C ARG A 578 -20.39 -12.42 18.28
N ILE A 579 -21.48 -11.66 18.15
CA ILE A 579 -22.05 -11.28 16.84
C ILE A 579 -21.02 -10.43 16.10
N GLY A 580 -20.45 -9.43 16.76
CA GLY A 580 -19.36 -8.61 16.20
C GLY A 580 -18.18 -9.41 15.72
N ALA A 581 -17.66 -10.31 16.57
CA ALA A 581 -16.55 -11.19 16.22
C ALA A 581 -16.85 -12.05 14.99
N THR A 582 -18.09 -12.55 14.87
CA THR A 582 -18.57 -13.33 13.72
C THR A 582 -18.61 -12.48 12.46
N LEU A 583 -19.22 -11.28 12.52
CA LEU A 583 -19.33 -10.36 11.39
C LEU A 583 -17.96 -9.88 10.90
N LEU A 584 -17.03 -9.57 11.83
CA LEU A 584 -15.64 -9.21 11.49
C LEU A 584 -14.93 -10.35 10.76
N GLY A 585 -15.13 -11.59 11.23
CA GLY A 585 -14.59 -12.78 10.58
C GLY A 585 -15.19 -12.99 9.18
N LEU A 586 -16.51 -12.89 9.04
CA LEU A 586 -17.20 -13.05 7.76
C LEU A 586 -16.82 -11.97 6.74
N ALA A 587 -16.66 -10.71 7.17
CA ALA A 587 -16.20 -9.63 6.30
C ALA A 587 -14.74 -9.83 5.85
N ALA A 588 -13.87 -10.31 6.73
CA ALA A 588 -12.52 -10.71 6.33
C ALA A 588 -12.55 -11.89 5.35
N GLY A 589 -13.43 -12.86 5.60
CA GLY A 589 -13.67 -14.01 4.73
C GLY A 589 -14.16 -13.60 3.35
N SER A 590 -15.13 -12.70 3.22
CA SER A 590 -15.68 -12.26 1.93
C SER A 590 -14.63 -11.55 1.08
N THR A 591 -13.82 -10.65 1.66
CA THR A 591 -12.67 -10.06 0.96
C THR A 591 -11.67 -11.12 0.50
N SER A 592 -11.35 -12.09 1.36
CA SER A 592 -10.43 -13.18 1.01
C SER A 592 -10.96 -14.06 -0.13
N ILE A 593 -12.26 -14.36 -0.15
CA ILE A 593 -12.89 -15.11 -1.24
C ILE A 593 -12.78 -14.30 -2.53
N PHE A 594 -13.19 -13.02 -2.54
CA PHE A 594 -13.03 -12.16 -3.71
C PHE A 594 -11.58 -12.14 -4.21
N LEU A 595 -10.61 -12.03 -3.30
CA LEU A 595 -9.19 -12.06 -3.63
C LEU A 595 -8.72 -13.36 -4.27
N LEU A 596 -9.21 -14.51 -3.80
CA LEU A 596 -8.91 -15.80 -4.40
C LEU A 596 -9.49 -15.89 -5.81
N PHE A 597 -10.78 -15.56 -5.97
CA PHE A 597 -11.45 -15.60 -7.28
C PHE A 597 -10.85 -14.62 -8.29
N VAL A 598 -10.57 -13.38 -7.87
CA VAL A 598 -10.00 -12.37 -8.77
C VAL A 598 -8.57 -12.71 -9.19
N THR A 599 -7.84 -13.45 -8.35
CA THR A 599 -6.46 -13.82 -8.66
C THR A 599 -6.40 -15.09 -9.51
N VAL A 600 -7.21 -16.09 -9.18
CA VAL A 600 -7.18 -17.40 -9.83
C VAL A 600 -8.02 -17.38 -11.12
N GLU A 601 -9.21 -16.79 -11.09
CA GLU A 601 -10.18 -16.93 -12.17
C GLU A 601 -10.37 -15.63 -12.98
N TYR A 602 -10.85 -14.56 -12.34
CA TYR A 602 -11.36 -13.41 -13.10
C TYR A 602 -10.27 -12.64 -13.84
N PHE A 603 -9.05 -12.67 -13.31
CA PHE A 603 -7.83 -12.23 -13.98
C PHE A 603 -6.78 -13.34 -13.99
N GLY A 604 -7.22 -14.59 -14.21
CA GLY A 604 -6.33 -15.66 -14.66
C GLY A 604 -5.80 -15.25 -16.03
N LEU A 605 -4.68 -14.54 -16.07
CA LEU A 605 -4.01 -14.08 -17.31
C LEU A 605 -3.36 -15.28 -18.03
N GLY A 606 -4.13 -16.35 -18.26
CA GLY A 606 -3.64 -17.66 -18.71
C GLY A 606 -2.59 -18.24 -17.74
N GLY A 607 -1.56 -18.86 -18.31
CA GLY A 607 -0.45 -19.49 -17.59
C GLY A 607 0.44 -18.56 -16.74
N ALA A 608 0.03 -17.32 -16.45
CA ALA A 608 0.87 -16.31 -15.81
C ALA A 608 1.00 -16.43 -14.28
N HIS A 609 0.67 -17.56 -13.66
CA HIS A 609 0.94 -17.80 -12.25
C HIS A 609 2.39 -18.23 -12.00
N ALA A 610 3.00 -17.65 -10.96
CA ALA A 610 4.35 -18.02 -10.53
C ALA A 610 4.43 -19.48 -10.03
N LEU A 611 3.36 -19.96 -9.40
CA LEU A 611 3.25 -21.34 -8.91
C LEU A 611 2.40 -22.19 -9.86
N PRO A 612 2.93 -23.30 -10.40
CA PRO A 612 2.20 -24.18 -11.31
C PRO A 612 0.87 -24.73 -10.76
N MET A 613 0.80 -25.07 -9.47
CA MET A 613 -0.45 -25.57 -8.88
C MET A 613 -1.60 -24.56 -8.97
N MET A 614 -1.29 -23.27 -8.92
CA MET A 614 -2.30 -22.20 -8.98
C MET A 614 -2.78 -21.99 -10.41
N ARG A 615 -1.91 -22.24 -11.40
CA ARG A 615 -2.30 -22.29 -12.82
C ARG A 615 -3.29 -23.42 -13.06
N VAL A 616 -2.96 -24.63 -12.60
CA VAL A 616 -3.88 -25.78 -12.74
C VAL A 616 -5.21 -25.54 -12.03
N LEU A 617 -5.18 -24.89 -10.86
CA LEU A 617 -6.40 -24.53 -10.16
C LEU A 617 -7.26 -23.55 -10.97
N ALA A 618 -6.64 -22.56 -11.63
CA ALA A 618 -7.34 -21.65 -12.53
C ALA A 618 -7.94 -22.39 -13.73
N ASP A 619 -7.18 -23.29 -14.37
CA ASP A 619 -7.66 -24.06 -15.53
C ASP A 619 -8.81 -25.03 -15.20
N LEU A 620 -8.98 -25.41 -13.92
CA LEU A 620 -10.04 -26.32 -13.46
C LEU A 620 -11.35 -25.61 -13.09
N LEU A 621 -11.33 -24.28 -12.94
CA LEU A 621 -12.53 -23.52 -12.61
C LEU A 621 -13.34 -23.24 -13.89
N PRO A 622 -14.67 -23.45 -13.86
CA PRO A 622 -15.49 -23.45 -15.08
C PRO A 622 -16.07 -22.07 -15.45
N LEU A 623 -15.59 -20.96 -14.88
CA LEU A 623 -16.18 -19.63 -15.12
C LEU A 623 -15.49 -18.97 -16.33
N HIS A 624 -15.85 -19.40 -17.54
CA HIS A 624 -15.34 -18.84 -18.79
C HIS A 624 -16.13 -17.63 -19.29
#